data_AF-A0A1S3GUA0-F1
#
_entry.id   AF-A0A1S3GUA0-F1
#
_cell.length_a   1.000
_cell.length_b   1.000
_cell.length_c   1.000
_cell.angle_alpha   90.00
_cell.angle_beta   90.00
_cell.angle_gamma   90.00
#
_symmetry.space_group_name_H-M   'P 1'
#
loop_
_entity.id
_entity.type
_entity.pdbx_description
1 polymer ?
#
loop_
_entity_poly.entity_id
_entity_poly.type
_entity_poly.pdbx_seq_one_letter_code
_entity_poly.pdbx_strand_id
1 'polypeptide(L)' 'MGVFQILMKKKELIPLAVIISVAAGGASSFAVYSLRNKTDVIIDRKKNPEPWETVDPSVPQKVLTIYIYIYIFFFASP' A
#
# COMPACT_ATOMS: atom_id res chain seq x y z
N MET A 1 31.72 7.27 -6.12
CA MET A 1 30.77 7.60 -7.20
C MET A 1 29.37 7.53 -6.62
N GLY A 2 28.55 8.57 -6.80
CA GLY A 2 27.17 8.57 -6.30
C GLY A 2 26.24 7.67 -7.13
N VAL A 3 25.15 7.18 -6.54
CA VAL A 3 24.14 6.35 -7.23
C VAL A 3 23.59 7.06 -8.47
N PHE A 4 23.33 8.37 -8.38
CA PHE A 4 22.93 9.20 -9.51
C PHE A 4 23.98 9.24 -10.65
N GLN A 5 25.27 9.29 -10.31
CA GLN A 5 26.34 9.29 -11.32
C GLN A 5 26.43 7.94 -12.04
N ILE A 6 26.15 6.84 -11.35
CA ILE A 6 26.11 5.49 -11.94
C ILE A 6 24.93 5.37 -12.92
N LEU A 7 23.75 5.85 -12.54
CA LEU A 7 22.55 5.85 -13.39
C LEU A 7 22.71 6.72 -14.64
N MET A 8 23.38 7.88 -14.54
CA MET A 8 23.67 8.72 -15.70
C MET A 8 24.69 8.09 -16.65
N LYS A 9 25.68 7.35 -16.12
CA LYS A 9 26.69 6.64 -16.92
C LYS A 9 26.16 5.37 -17.57
N LYS A 10 25.15 4.71 -16.97
CA LYS A 10 24.53 3.48 -17.47
C LYS A 10 23.01 3.63 -17.51
N LYS A 11 22.49 4.20 -18.60
CA LYS A 11 21.07 4.54 -18.74
C LYS A 11 20.13 3.33 -18.76
N GLU A 12 20.63 2.15 -19.10
CA GLU A 12 19.87 0.89 -19.06
C GLU A 12 19.42 0.50 -17.65
N LEU A 13 20.08 1.02 -16.61
CA LEU A 13 19.70 0.79 -15.21
C LEU A 13 18.56 1.70 -14.73
N ILE A 14 18.21 2.75 -15.48
CA ILE A 14 17.18 3.71 -15.07
C ILE A 14 15.80 3.02 -14.93
N PRO A 15 15.30 2.24 -15.92
CA PRO A 15 14.01 1.56 -15.79
C PRO A 15 13.98 0.61 -14.58
N LEU A 16 15.06 -0.13 -14.35
CA LEU A 16 15.18 -1.05 -13.23
C LEU A 16 15.14 -0.30 -11.89
N ALA A 17 15.90 0.79 -11.77
CA ALA A 17 15.91 1.61 -10.56
C ALA A 17 14.53 2.24 -10.29
N VAL A 18 13.81 2.66 -11.33
CA VAL A 18 12.45 3.18 -11.21
C VAL A 18 11.51 2.11 -10.65
N ILE A 19 11.49 0.91 -11.22
CA ILE A 19 10.61 -0.19 -10.75
C ILE A 19 10.90 -0.52 -9.28
N ILE A 20 12.17 -0.65 -8.91
CA ILE A 20 12.56 -0.94 -7.53
C ILE A 20 12.14 0.20 -6.59
N SER A 21 12.33 1.46 -7.00
CA SER A 21 11.94 2.61 -6.18
C SER A 21 10.43 2.69 -5.98
N VAL A 22 9.64 2.42 -7.02
CA VAL A 22 8.18 2.36 -6.95
C VAL A 22 7.73 1.20 -6.08
N ALA A 23 8.33 0.02 -6.23
CA ALA A 23 8.01 -1.15 -5.41
C ALA A 23 8.33 -0.91 -3.93
N ALA A 24 9.53 -0.40 -3.62
CA ALA A 24 9.95 -0.09 -2.25
C ALA A 24 9.09 1.04 -1.65
N GLY A 25 8.80 2.08 -2.42
CA GLY A 25 7.94 3.19 -2.00
C GLY A 25 6.50 2.73 -1.76
N GLY A 26 5.95 1.92 -2.66
CA GLY A 26 4.61 1.35 -2.54
C GLY A 26 4.50 0.42 -1.33
N ALA A 27 5.46 -0.48 -1.13
CA ALA A 27 5.51 -1.37 0.02
C ALA A 27 5.63 -0.60 1.34
N SER A 28 6.50 0.41 1.39
CA SER A 28 6.67 1.26 2.58
C SER A 28 5.41 2.07 2.88
N SER A 29 4.79 2.66 1.86
CA SER A 29 3.54 3.41 2.00
C SER A 29 2.41 2.52 2.48
N PHE A 30 2.30 1.31 1.92
CA PHE A 30 1.32 0.33 2.35
C PHE A 30 1.56 -0.13 3.79
N ALA A 31 2.81 -0.34 4.19
CA ALA A 31 3.16 -0.69 5.56
C ALA A 31 2.77 0.41 6.55
N VAL A 32 3.05 1.69 6.23
CA VAL A 32 2.65 2.81 7.10
C VAL A 32 1.13 2.95 7.15
N TYR A 33 0.46 2.85 6.00
CA TYR A 33 -1.00 2.89 5.93
C TYR A 33 -1.64 1.75 6.72
N SER A 34 -1.15 0.52 6.56
CA SER A 34 -1.70 -0.65 7.25
C SER A 34 -1.51 -0.57 8.76
N LEU A 35 -0.35 -0.08 9.22
CA LEU A 35 -0.08 0.11 10.63
C LEU A 35 -0.97 1.21 11.25
N ARG A 36 -1.17 2.34 10.56
CA ARG A 36 -1.86 3.50 11.16
C ARG A 36 -3.36 3.50 10.98
N ASN A 37 -3.86 3.01 9.85
CA ASN A 37 -5.24 3.22 9.43
C ASN A 37 -6.08 1.94 9.46
N LYS A 38 -5.49 0.75 9.68
CA LYS A 38 -6.26 -0.46 9.89
C LYS A 38 -6.49 -0.75 11.36
N THR A 39 -7.76 -0.91 11.71
CA THR A 39 -8.23 -1.29 13.05
C THR A 39 -7.94 -2.74 13.41
N ASP A 40 -7.55 -3.57 12.45
CA ASP A 40 -7.15 -4.96 12.70
C ASP A 40 -5.73 -5.08 13.30
N VAL A 41 -4.92 -4.01 13.21
CA VAL A 41 -3.53 -4.02 13.65
C VAL A 41 -3.42 -3.51 15.08
N ILE A 42 -3.05 -4.40 16.00
CA ILE A 42 -2.89 -4.08 17.42
C ILE A 42 -1.47 -3.55 17.66
N ILE A 43 -1.33 -2.22 17.78
CA ILE A 43 -0.06 -1.58 18.17
C ILE A 43 0.08 -1.50 19.70
N ASP A 44 -1.01 -1.17 20.41
CA ASP A 44 -1.05 -1.07 21.87
C ASP A 44 -2.09 -2.01 22.45
N ARG A 45 -1.64 -3.23 22.75
CA ARG A 45 -2.49 -4.29 23.32
C ARG A 45 -2.96 -3.99 24.75
N LYS A 46 -2.29 -3.08 25.47
CA LYS A 46 -2.58 -2.81 26.89
C LYS A 46 -3.69 -1.77 27.04
N LYS A 47 -3.70 -0.74 26.18
CA LYS A 47 -4.67 0.36 26.25
C LYS A 47 -5.88 0.16 25.33
N ASN A 48 -5.71 -0.57 24.21
CA ASN A 48 -6.79 -0.85 23.27
C ASN A 48 -6.67 -2.29 22.74
N PRO A 49 -7.14 -3.30 23.51
CA PRO A 49 -6.96 -4.71 23.17
C PRO A 49 -7.77 -5.15 21.95
N GLU A 50 -8.90 -4.48 21.67
CA GLU A 50 -9.85 -4.84 20.61
C GLU A 50 -10.18 -3.61 19.72
N PRO A 51 -9.22 -3.12 18.92
CA PRO A 51 -9.38 -1.89 18.15
C PRO A 51 -10.53 -1.92 17.13
N TRP A 52 -10.95 -3.11 16.68
CA TRP A 52 -12.08 -3.29 15.78
C TRP A 52 -13.46 -3.06 16.43
N GLU A 53 -13.61 -3.15 17.75
CA GLU A 53 -14.87 -2.83 18.46
C GLU A 53 -15.25 -1.34 18.32
N THR A 54 -14.26 -0.48 18.09
CA THR A 54 -14.47 0.97 17.93
C THR A 54 -14.81 1.41 16.51
N VAL A 55 -14.97 0.45 15.58
CA VAL A 55 -15.31 0.72 14.19
C VAL A 55 -16.81 0.98 14.03
N ASP A 56 -17.20 2.11 13.44
CA ASP A 56 -18.59 2.41 13.12
C ASP A 56 -19.08 1.52 11.94
N PRO A 57 -20.07 0.64 12.15
CA PRO A 57 -20.61 -0.22 11.10
C PRO A 57 -21.41 0.56 10.04
N SER A 58 -21.81 1.79 10.32
CA SER A 58 -22.56 2.66 9.41
C SER A 58 -21.67 3.23 8.30
N VAL A 59 -20.34 3.20 8.48
CA VAL A 59 -19.37 3.71 7.52
C VAL A 59 -18.70 2.53 6.79
N PRO A 60 -18.88 2.41 5.46
CA PRO A 60 -18.31 1.29 4.72
C PRO A 60 -16.79 1.44 4.59
N GLN A 61 -16.04 0.47 5.14
CA GLN A 61 -14.57 0.56 5.25
C GLN A 61 -13.79 0.01 4.05
N LYS A 62 -14.43 -0.73 3.14
CA LYS A 62 -13.76 -1.47 2.04
C LYS A 62 -14.24 -1.08 0.63
N VAL A 63 -14.85 0.10 0.51
CA VAL A 63 -15.54 0.56 -0.70
C VAL A 63 -14.63 0.54 -1.93
N LEU A 64 -13.41 1.07 -1.81
CA LEU A 64 -12.46 1.14 -2.92
C LEU A 64 -12.05 -0.25 -3.44
N THR A 65 -11.84 -1.21 -2.54
CA THR A 65 -11.50 -2.60 -2.92
C THR A 65 -12.63 -3.27 -3.68
N ILE A 66 -13.88 -3.02 -3.27
CA ILE A 66 -15.06 -3.54 -3.96
C ILE A 66 -15.19 -2.93 -5.35
N TYR A 67 -15.04 -1.60 -5.50
CA TYR A 67 -15.11 -0.95 -6.82
C TYR A 67 -14.02 -1.42 -7.76
N ILE A 68 -12.78 -1.58 -7.28
CA ILE A 68 -11.67 -2.10 -8.10
C ILE A 68 -11.95 -3.54 -8.52
N TYR A 69 -12.43 -4.39 -7.61
CA TYR A 69 -12.79 -5.78 -7.96
C TYR A 69 -13.94 -5.86 -8.95
N ILE A 70 -14.99 -5.06 -8.78
CA ILE A 70 -16.12 -4.98 -9.71
C ILE A 70 -15.63 -4.48 -11.07
N TYR A 71 -14.78 -3.45 -11.11
CA TYR A 71 -14.23 -2.94 -12.35
C TYR A 71 -13.40 -3.99 -13.09
N ILE A 72 -12.53 -4.72 -12.39
CA ILE A 72 -11.76 -5.81 -12.98
C ILE A 72 -12.69 -6.95 -13.43
N PHE A 73 -13.67 -7.33 -12.63
CA PHE A 73 -14.60 -8.41 -12.99
C PHE A 73 -15.48 -8.07 -14.21
N PHE A 74 -15.96 -6.83 -14.32
CA PHE A 74 -16.82 -6.40 -15.43
C PHE A 74 -16.05 -5.98 -16.70
N PHE A 75 -14.84 -5.43 -16.58
CA PHE A 75 -14.08 -4.92 -17.72
C PHE A 75 -12.90 -5.81 -18.13
N ALA A 76 -12.45 -6.75 -17.29
CA ALA A 76 -11.40 -7.72 -17.62
C ALA A 76 -11.93 -9.14 -17.83
N SER A 77 -13.25 -9.37 -17.74
CA SER A 77 -13.86 -10.60 -18.25
C SER A 77 -14.04 -10.47 -19.77
N PRO A 78 -13.53 -11.41 -20.58
CA PRO A 78 -13.64 -11.39 -22.04
C PRO A 78 -15.09 -11.49 -22.54
#